data_AF-A0A9W8YIQ4-F1
#
_entry.id   AF-A0A9W8YIQ4-F1
#
_cell.length_a   1.000
_cell.length_b   1.000
_cell.length_c   1.000
_cell.angle_alpha   90.00
_cell.angle_beta   90.00
_cell.angle_gamma   90.00
#
_symmetry.space_group_name_H-M   'P 1'
#
loop_
_entity.id
_entity.type
_entity.pdbx_description
1 polymer ?
#
loop_
_entity_poly.entity_id
_entity_poly.type
_entity_poly.pdbx_seq_one_letter_code
_entity_poly.pdbx_strand_id
1 'polypeptide(L)'
;MFHQHGTGEIILIHEARAWIGAQTEWKCLDGAAILNRDIPCIVDGQGDASAQDRARNNLIADISMEITITKRVITSRGTVEGLDLNEFYLKDQAFTPKRYFARLESGTFMTTMEEKLKAIPPWTPRFKYRLSFDTSPYPQSEDWKDFDEDEQYLLPQPFLPYSEWKEFCSVQLPGEAQAESK
;
A
#
# COMPACT_ATOMS: atom_id res chain seq x y z
N MET A 1 -1.52 -3.21 -5.77
CA MET A 1 -1.25 -2.46 -7.01
C MET A 1 -2.57 -2.06 -7.62
N PHE A 2 -2.76 -0.80 -8.05
CA PHE A 2 -4.00 -0.32 -8.67
C PHE A 2 -3.80 -0.17 -10.18
N HIS A 3 -4.70 -0.73 -10.99
CA HIS A 3 -4.73 -0.65 -12.45
C HIS A 3 -5.78 0.35 -12.93
N GLN A 4 -5.50 1.05 -14.03
CA GLN A 4 -6.33 2.14 -14.58
C GLN A 4 -7.79 1.74 -14.87
N HIS A 5 -8.05 0.47 -15.17
CA HIS A 5 -9.38 -0.05 -15.47
C HIS A 5 -10.20 -0.39 -14.22
N GLY A 6 -9.85 0.16 -13.05
CA GLY A 6 -10.63 -0.01 -11.82
C GLY A 6 -10.45 -1.37 -11.14
N THR A 7 -9.35 -2.08 -11.43
CA THR A 7 -8.98 -3.28 -10.66
C THR A 7 -7.62 -3.11 -10.03
N GLY A 8 -7.24 -4.05 -9.18
CA GLY A 8 -5.94 -4.07 -8.56
C GLY A 8 -5.65 -5.42 -7.94
N GLU A 9 -4.62 -5.43 -7.11
CA GLU A 9 -4.17 -6.58 -6.35
C GLU A 9 -3.80 -6.14 -4.95
N ILE A 10 -4.22 -6.93 -3.96
CA ILE A 10 -3.78 -6.79 -2.57
C ILE A 10 -3.18 -8.12 -2.11
N ILE A 11 -2.05 -8.03 -1.44
CA ILE A 11 -1.25 -9.18 -1.04
C ILE A 11 -0.85 -8.98 0.40
N LEU A 12 -1.05 -10.00 1.22
CA LEU A 12 -0.51 -10.08 2.58
C LEU A 12 0.33 -11.34 2.69
N ILE A 13 1.65 -11.15 2.77
CA ILE A 13 2.65 -12.20 2.91
C ILE A 13 3.64 -11.80 4.01
N HIS A 14 4.01 -12.76 4.86
CA HIS A 14 5.04 -12.61 5.89
C HIS A 14 5.68 -13.97 6.13
N GLU A 15 7.02 -14.02 6.25
CA GLU A 15 7.79 -15.25 6.52
C GLU A 15 7.34 -16.45 5.67
N ALA A 16 7.19 -16.22 4.36
CA ALA A 16 6.77 -17.20 3.35
C ALA A 16 5.34 -17.76 3.49
N ARG A 17 4.51 -17.24 4.40
CA ARG A 17 3.07 -17.52 4.45
C ARG A 17 2.29 -16.41 3.76
N ALA A 18 1.32 -16.80 2.96
CA ALA A 18 0.39 -15.91 2.29
C ALA A 18 -0.99 -16.11 2.90
N TRP A 19 -1.67 -15.01 3.24
CA TRP A 19 -3.04 -15.04 3.75
C TRP A 19 -4.01 -14.38 2.78
N ILE A 20 -3.54 -13.33 2.12
CA ILE A 20 -4.29 -12.57 1.15
C ILE A 20 -3.50 -12.57 -0.14
N GLY A 21 -4.15 -12.98 -1.21
CA GLY A 21 -3.67 -12.90 -2.58
C GLY A 21 -4.87 -12.63 -3.46
N ALA A 22 -5.46 -11.44 -3.32
CA ALA A 22 -6.77 -11.12 -3.85
C ALA A 22 -6.69 -10.04 -4.93
N GLN A 23 -7.49 -10.22 -5.98
CA GLN A 23 -7.81 -9.10 -6.86
C GLN A 23 -8.67 -8.10 -6.10
N THR A 24 -8.46 -6.82 -6.38
CA THR A 24 -9.33 -5.75 -5.89
C THR A 24 -10.10 -5.14 -7.05
N GLU A 25 -11.28 -4.62 -6.74
CA GLU A 25 -12.01 -3.68 -7.59
C GLU A 25 -11.99 -2.33 -6.90
N TRP A 26 -11.82 -1.26 -7.65
CA TRP A 26 -11.80 0.09 -7.09
C TRP A 26 -12.41 1.10 -8.05
N LYS A 27 -12.97 2.17 -7.49
CA LYS A 27 -13.46 3.32 -8.25
C LYS A 27 -13.18 4.63 -7.52
N CYS A 28 -12.85 5.66 -8.30
CA CYS A 28 -12.79 7.03 -7.82
C CYS A 28 -14.21 7.58 -7.68
N LEU A 29 -14.56 8.10 -6.51
CA LEU A 29 -15.87 8.67 -6.22
C LEU A 29 -15.95 10.15 -6.62
N ASP A 30 -14.80 10.85 -6.68
CA ASP A 30 -14.72 12.27 -7.02
C ASP A 30 -14.70 12.54 -8.53
N GLY A 31 -14.88 11.49 -9.35
CA GLY A 31 -14.91 11.55 -10.81
C GLY A 31 -13.54 11.36 -11.47
N ALA A 32 -13.56 11.03 -12.77
CA ALA A 32 -12.35 10.70 -13.54
C ALA A 32 -11.39 11.89 -13.74
N ALA A 33 -11.87 13.12 -13.57
CA ALA A 33 -11.08 14.34 -13.81
C ALA A 33 -9.88 14.48 -12.85
N ILE A 34 -9.95 13.92 -11.64
CA ILE A 34 -8.83 13.94 -10.68
C ILE A 34 -7.71 12.99 -11.10
N LEU A 35 -8.06 11.86 -11.72
CA LEU A 35 -7.09 10.86 -12.18
C LEU A 35 -6.37 11.27 -13.48
N ASN A 36 -6.97 12.18 -14.25
CA ASN A 36 -6.44 12.65 -15.54
C ASN A 36 -5.66 13.96 -15.43
N ARG A 37 -5.33 14.43 -14.22
CA ARG A 37 -4.49 15.62 -14.06
C ARG A 37 -3.05 15.26 -14.44
N ASP A 38 -2.49 15.99 -15.38
CA ASP A 38 -1.04 15.97 -15.62
C ASP A 38 -0.35 16.38 -14.32
N ILE A 39 0.35 15.42 -13.70
CA ILE A 39 1.12 15.66 -12.49
C ILE A 39 2.33 16.48 -12.90
N PRO A 40 2.49 17.75 -12.46
CA PRO A 40 3.71 18.49 -12.72
C PRO A 40 4.87 17.72 -12.09
N CYS A 41 5.77 17.20 -12.90
CA CYS A 41 7.00 16.61 -12.40
C CYS A 41 7.86 17.77 -11.88
N ILE A 42 7.73 18.12 -10.60
CA ILE A 42 8.59 19.12 -9.99
C ILE A 42 10.00 18.51 -9.97
N VAL A 43 10.84 19.02 -10.85
CA VAL A 43 12.29 18.79 -10.83
C VAL A 43 12.83 19.62 -9.68
N ASP A 44 13.58 19.00 -8.77
CA ASP A 44 14.15 19.63 -7.58
C ASP A 44 14.96 20.89 -7.96
N GLY A 45 14.32 22.05 -7.84
CA GLY A 45 14.95 23.36 -7.96
C GLY A 45 15.25 23.90 -6.56
N GLN A 46 16.53 24.06 -6.25
CA GLN A 46 17.03 24.71 -5.03
C GLN A 46 16.36 26.07 -4.84
N GLY A 47 15.49 26.16 -3.84
CA GLY A 47 14.91 27.41 -3.36
C GLY A 47 14.54 27.25 -1.89
N ASP A 48 14.77 28.31 -1.11
CA ASP A 48 14.48 28.43 0.32
C ASP A 48 12.97 28.46 0.61
N ALA A 49 12.24 27.46 0.14
CA ALA A 49 10.83 27.27 0.43
C ALA A 49 10.66 26.75 1.87
N SER A 50 9.73 27.35 2.61
CA SER A 50 9.39 26.92 3.97
C SER A 50 8.94 25.45 3.99
N ALA A 51 9.05 24.77 5.14
CA ALA A 51 8.62 23.37 5.27
C ALA A 51 7.14 23.16 4.88
N GLN A 52 6.32 24.21 5.06
CA GLN A 52 4.89 24.21 4.72
C GLN A 52 4.65 24.39 3.21
N ASP A 53 5.52 25.11 2.51
CA ASP A 53 5.48 25.23 1.04
C ASP A 53 5.96 23.95 0.36
N ARG A 54 6.98 23.27 0.91
CA ARG A 54 7.40 21.95 0.42
C ARG A 54 6.31 20.89 0.60
N ALA A 55 5.63 20.88 1.75
CA ALA A 55 4.51 19.96 2.01
C ALA A 55 3.33 20.20 1.05
N ARG A 56 3.03 21.45 0.70
CA ARG A 56 2.00 21.77 -0.31
C ARG A 56 2.42 21.44 -1.74
N ASN A 57 3.70 21.62 -2.08
CA ASN A 57 4.23 21.29 -3.41
C ASN A 57 4.29 19.77 -3.66
N ASN A 58 4.24 18.97 -2.59
CA ASN A 58 4.29 17.52 -2.68
C ASN A 58 2.90 16.87 -2.79
N LEU A 59 1.80 17.59 -2.56
CA LEU A 59 0.45 17.05 -2.70
C LEU A 59 0.05 16.99 -4.18
N ILE A 60 -0.25 15.79 -4.67
CA ILE A 60 -0.73 15.58 -6.04
C ILE A 60 -2.26 15.63 -6.07
N ALA A 61 -2.90 14.85 -5.20
CA ALA A 61 -4.36 14.74 -5.15
C ALA A 61 -4.84 14.22 -3.79
N ASP A 62 -6.00 14.71 -3.37
CA ASP A 62 -6.87 14.02 -2.41
C ASP A 62 -7.94 13.27 -3.22
N ILE A 63 -8.20 12.02 -2.88
CA ILE A 63 -9.01 11.08 -3.65
C ILE A 63 -9.95 10.32 -2.71
N SER A 64 -11.24 10.49 -2.89
CA SER A 64 -12.28 9.63 -2.33
C SER A 64 -12.41 8.40 -3.22
N MET A 65 -12.23 7.22 -2.65
CA MET A 65 -12.30 5.97 -3.39
C MET A 65 -13.11 4.91 -2.65
N GLU A 66 -13.69 4.00 -3.43
CA GLU A 66 -14.26 2.77 -2.91
C GLU A 66 -13.39 1.62 -3.39
N ILE A 67 -13.00 0.73 -2.48
CA ILE A 67 -12.19 -0.45 -2.76
C ILE A 67 -12.95 -1.67 -2.24
N THR A 68 -12.99 -2.71 -3.06
CA THR A 68 -13.53 -4.03 -2.72
C THR A 68 -12.41 -5.04 -2.86
N ILE A 69 -12.08 -5.75 -1.78
CA ILE A 69 -11.27 -6.96 -1.86
C ILE A 69 -12.18 -8.06 -2.40
N THR A 70 -11.78 -8.74 -3.47
CA THR A 70 -12.59 -9.81 -4.05
C THR A 70 -12.11 -11.18 -3.58
N LYS A 71 -12.94 -12.19 -3.75
CA LYS A 71 -12.57 -13.59 -3.49
C LYS A 71 -11.60 -14.16 -4.54
N ARG A 72 -11.47 -13.49 -5.69
CA ARG A 72 -10.65 -13.95 -6.82
C ARG A 72 -9.17 -13.88 -6.47
N VAL A 73 -8.49 -15.00 -6.63
CA VAL A 73 -7.04 -15.10 -6.40
C VAL A 73 -6.24 -14.40 -7.50
N ILE A 74 -5.11 -13.82 -7.14
CA ILE A 74 -4.15 -13.30 -8.11
C ILE A 74 -3.27 -14.43 -8.64
N THR A 75 -2.88 -14.34 -9.91
CA THR A 75 -1.94 -15.29 -10.55
C THR A 75 -0.67 -14.61 -11.06
N SER A 76 -0.58 -13.28 -10.93
CA SER A 76 0.55 -12.46 -11.37
C SER A 76 1.86 -12.75 -10.62
N ARG A 77 1.79 -13.45 -9.48
CA ARG A 77 2.93 -13.79 -8.60
C ARG A 77 3.31 -15.26 -8.62
N GLY A 78 2.69 -16.06 -9.49
CA GLY A 78 2.92 -17.50 -9.59
C GLY A 78 1.64 -18.31 -9.31
N THR A 79 1.82 -19.63 -9.18
CA THR A 79 0.72 -20.54 -8.84
C THR A 79 0.29 -20.36 -7.39
N VAL A 80 -1.01 -20.45 -7.16
CA VAL A 80 -1.64 -20.40 -5.83
C VAL A 80 -2.26 -21.75 -5.44
N GLU A 81 -2.02 -22.78 -6.24
CA GLU A 81 -2.52 -24.13 -5.98
C GLU A 81 -1.95 -24.68 -4.66
N GLY A 82 -2.83 -25.20 -3.80
CA GLY A 82 -2.46 -25.71 -2.49
C GLY A 82 -2.25 -24.64 -1.41
N LEU A 83 -2.48 -23.36 -1.71
CA LEU A 83 -2.47 -22.29 -0.71
C LEU A 83 -3.88 -22.02 -0.19
N ASP A 84 -4.02 -22.02 1.13
CA ASP A 84 -5.17 -21.44 1.79
C ASP A 84 -5.06 -19.91 1.70
N LEU A 85 -6.05 -19.25 1.10
CA LEU A 85 -6.03 -17.81 0.86
C LEU A 85 -7.44 -17.23 1.03
N ASN A 86 -7.50 -15.91 1.24
CA ASN A 86 -8.71 -15.10 1.14
C ASN A 86 -9.85 -15.68 2.00
N GLU A 87 -10.84 -16.35 1.38
CA GLU A 87 -12.00 -16.93 2.05
C GLU A 87 -11.65 -17.99 3.09
N PHE A 88 -10.46 -18.58 3.05
CA PHE A 88 -10.01 -19.46 4.11
C PHE A 88 -9.87 -18.69 5.43
N TYR A 89 -9.21 -17.52 5.41
CA TYR A 89 -8.88 -16.71 6.58
C TYR A 89 -9.87 -15.57 6.87
N LEU A 90 -10.61 -15.11 5.87
CA LEU A 90 -11.45 -13.91 5.96
C LEU A 90 -12.94 -14.25 6.04
N LYS A 91 -13.67 -13.46 6.82
CA LYS A 91 -15.14 -13.43 6.89
C LYS A 91 -15.71 -12.73 5.65
N ASP A 92 -16.98 -13.00 5.32
CA ASP A 92 -17.63 -12.42 4.13
C ASP A 92 -17.63 -10.88 4.12
N GLN A 93 -17.68 -10.25 5.30
CA GLN A 93 -17.60 -8.80 5.47
C GLN A 93 -16.32 -8.18 4.87
N ALA A 94 -15.21 -8.93 4.83
CA ALA A 94 -13.95 -8.47 4.26
C ALA A 94 -14.06 -8.18 2.76
N PHE A 95 -15.01 -8.83 2.08
CA PHE A 95 -15.23 -8.72 0.64
C PHE A 95 -16.32 -7.71 0.26
N THR A 96 -16.77 -6.90 1.22
CA THR A 96 -17.71 -5.82 0.95
C THR A 96 -16.97 -4.55 0.52
N PRO A 97 -17.57 -3.70 -0.33
CA PRO A 97 -16.97 -2.43 -0.71
C PRO A 97 -16.79 -1.51 0.50
N LYS A 98 -15.59 -0.96 0.67
CA LYS A 98 -15.24 -0.02 1.73
C LYS A 98 -14.82 1.32 1.14
N ARG A 99 -15.15 2.41 1.83
CA ARG A 99 -14.85 3.78 1.40
C ARG A 99 -13.62 4.29 2.12
N TYR A 100 -12.81 5.01 1.37
CA TYR A 100 -11.54 5.54 1.83
C TYR A 100 -11.34 6.96 1.33
N PHE A 101 -10.64 7.74 2.15
CA PHE A 101 -10.02 8.99 1.71
C PHE A 101 -8.53 8.72 1.59
N ALA A 102 -8.02 8.80 0.37
CA ALA A 102 -6.61 8.59 0.07
C ALA A 102 -5.96 9.90 -0.36
N ARG A 103 -4.70 10.09 0.03
CA ARG A 103 -3.86 11.22 -0.36
C ARG A 103 -2.68 10.70 -1.16
N LEU A 104 -2.50 11.24 -2.36
CA LEU A 104 -1.36 10.95 -3.22
C LEU A 104 -0.35 12.09 -3.15
N GLU A 105 0.88 11.76 -2.80
CA GLU A 105 1.99 12.69 -2.65
C GLU A 105 3.19 12.29 -3.52
N SER A 106 3.95 13.29 -3.98
CA SER A 106 5.27 13.13 -4.59
C SER A 106 6.36 13.63 -3.65
N GLY A 107 7.52 12.97 -3.64
CA GLY A 107 8.64 13.33 -2.80
C GLY A 107 9.65 12.20 -2.70
N THR A 108 10.32 12.11 -1.56
CA THR A 108 11.29 11.05 -1.27
C THR A 108 10.84 10.30 -0.03
N PHE A 109 10.12 9.20 -0.23
CA PHE A 109 9.49 8.42 0.83
C PHE A 109 10.26 7.14 1.14
N MET A 110 10.08 6.64 2.36
CA MET A 110 10.41 5.27 2.74
C MET A 110 9.12 4.53 3.07
N THR A 111 9.20 3.20 3.08
CA THR A 111 8.15 2.32 3.58
C THR A 111 7.96 2.51 5.08
N THR A 112 6.73 2.38 5.57
CA THR A 112 6.39 2.49 7.00
C THR A 112 7.20 1.52 7.87
N MET A 113 7.63 0.38 7.33
CA MET A 113 8.48 -0.55 8.07
C MET A 113 9.88 0.01 8.27
N GLU A 114 10.48 0.57 7.22
CA GLU A 114 11.83 1.13 7.32
C GLU A 114 11.88 2.43 8.13
N GLU A 115 10.82 3.25 8.11
CA GLU A 115 10.72 4.44 8.97
C GLU A 115 10.75 4.12 10.47
N LYS A 116 10.37 2.90 10.85
CA LYS A 116 10.35 2.45 12.24
C LYS A 116 11.66 1.80 12.71
N LEU A 117 12.63 1.64 11.81
CA LEU A 117 13.94 1.12 12.18
C LEU A 117 14.71 2.16 13.01
N LYS A 118 15.34 1.71 14.09
CA LYS A 118 16.17 2.57 14.96
C LYS A 118 17.36 3.19 14.22
N ALA A 119 17.85 2.51 13.19
CA ALA A 119 18.90 2.98 12.30
C ALA A 119 18.50 2.59 10.88
N ILE A 120 18.44 3.56 9.99
CA ILE A 120 18.05 3.36 8.58
C ILE A 120 19.33 3.03 7.80
N PRO A 121 19.46 1.83 7.22
CA PRO A 121 20.62 1.50 6.40
C PRO A 121 20.76 2.44 5.18
N PRO A 122 21.98 2.76 4.73
CA PRO A 122 22.20 3.61 3.56
C PRO A 122 21.56 3.08 2.27
N TRP A 123 21.42 1.75 2.14
CA TRP A 123 20.82 1.09 0.98
C TRP A 123 19.28 0.99 1.06
N THR A 124 18.65 1.61 2.06
CA THR A 124 17.19 1.61 2.19
C THR A 124 16.55 2.25 0.96
N PRO A 125 15.66 1.52 0.23
CA PRO A 125 14.98 2.06 -0.94
C PRO A 125 14.24 3.36 -0.63
N ARG A 126 14.31 4.31 -1.57
CA ARG A 126 13.51 5.53 -1.56
C ARG A 126 12.49 5.47 -2.68
N PHE A 127 11.32 6.06 -2.47
CA PHE A 127 10.22 6.02 -3.41
C PHE A 127 9.73 7.41 -3.76
N LYS A 128 9.37 7.61 -5.04
CA LYS A 128 8.94 8.91 -5.56
C LYS A 128 7.53 9.28 -5.11
N TYR A 129 6.66 8.29 -4.99
CA TYR A 129 5.24 8.51 -4.72
C TYR A 129 4.79 7.74 -3.50
N ARG A 130 3.92 8.36 -2.71
CA ARG A 130 3.23 7.75 -1.57
C ARG A 130 1.72 7.95 -1.70
N LEU A 131 0.98 6.86 -1.54
CA LEU A 131 -0.47 6.86 -1.38
C LEU A 131 -0.79 6.51 0.08
N SER A 132 -1.37 7.46 0.81
CA SER A 132 -1.74 7.28 2.22
C SER A 132 -3.26 7.27 2.39
N PHE A 133 -3.78 6.32 3.15
CA PHE A 133 -5.21 6.17 3.42
C PHE A 133 -5.57 6.69 4.82
N ASP A 134 -6.79 7.19 4.99
CA ASP A 134 -7.36 7.53 6.30
C ASP A 134 -7.51 6.29 7.21
N THR A 135 -7.91 5.18 6.60
CA THR A 135 -8.05 3.85 7.23
C THR A 135 -7.30 2.80 6.43
N SER A 136 -6.85 1.73 7.08
CA SER A 136 -6.09 0.69 6.38
C SER A 136 -6.96 -0.03 5.35
N PRO A 137 -6.50 -0.19 4.10
CA PRO A 137 -7.21 -0.98 3.10
C PRO A 137 -7.04 -2.49 3.30
N TYR A 138 -6.26 -2.93 4.30
CA TYR A 138 -6.21 -4.33 4.71
C TYR A 138 -7.37 -4.69 5.66
N PRO A 139 -7.82 -5.97 5.65
CA PRO A 139 -8.85 -6.45 6.58
C PRO A 139 -8.48 -6.15 8.03
N GLN A 140 -9.41 -5.56 8.77
CA GLN A 140 -9.26 -5.29 10.21
C GLN A 140 -9.48 -6.58 11.01
N SER A 141 -9.10 -6.60 12.29
CA SER A 141 -9.18 -7.80 13.14
C SER A 141 -10.54 -8.50 13.09
N GLU A 142 -11.62 -7.73 13.02
CA GLU A 142 -13.00 -8.23 12.98
C GLU A 142 -13.34 -8.96 11.67
N ASP A 143 -12.61 -8.67 10.59
CA ASP A 143 -12.77 -9.27 9.27
C ASP A 143 -12.11 -10.66 9.16
N TRP A 144 -11.28 -11.03 10.13
CA TRP A 144 -10.60 -12.33 10.17
C TRP A 144 -11.49 -13.38 10.84
N LYS A 145 -11.42 -14.61 10.35
CA LYS A 145 -12.07 -15.74 11.02
C LYS A 145 -11.40 -16.02 12.35
N ASP A 146 -12.21 -16.47 13.29
CA ASP A 146 -11.76 -16.95 14.57
C ASP A 146 -11.27 -18.39 14.37
N PHE A 147 -10.02 -18.63 14.77
CA PHE A 147 -9.42 -19.96 14.81
C PHE A 147 -9.35 -20.40 16.27
N ASP A 148 -9.42 -21.71 16.52
CA ASP A 148 -9.25 -22.25 17.87
C ASP A 148 -7.86 -21.86 18.45
N GLU A 149 -7.70 -21.92 19.77
CA GLU A 149 -6.43 -21.53 20.43
C GLU A 149 -5.21 -22.25 19.83
N ASP A 150 -5.38 -23.53 19.50
CA ASP A 150 -4.36 -24.37 18.87
C ASP A 150 -4.07 -23.99 17.41
N GLU A 151 -4.85 -23.11 16.78
CA GLU A 151 -4.73 -22.71 15.38
C GLU A 151 -4.46 -21.20 15.20
N GLN A 152 -4.33 -20.43 16.29
CA GLN A 152 -4.04 -18.99 16.21
C GLN A 152 -2.74 -18.65 15.48
N TYR A 153 -1.77 -19.56 15.46
CA TYR A 153 -0.53 -19.39 14.70
C TYR A 153 -0.74 -19.37 13.17
N LEU A 154 -1.94 -19.73 12.71
CA LEU A 154 -2.34 -19.65 11.30
C LEU A 154 -2.75 -18.24 10.90
N LEU A 155 -3.09 -17.35 11.84
CA LEU A 155 -3.37 -15.94 11.53
C LEU A 155 -2.07 -15.16 11.32
N PRO A 156 -2.10 -14.08 10.51
CA PRO A 156 -0.91 -13.27 10.35
C PRO A 156 -0.58 -12.60 11.67
N GLN A 157 0.70 -12.67 12.05
CA GLN A 157 1.28 -11.96 13.18
C GLN A 157 2.16 -10.83 12.64
N PRO A 158 1.55 -9.77 12.10
CA PRO A 158 2.31 -8.72 11.45
C PRO A 158 3.16 -8.00 12.50
N PHE A 159 4.38 -7.61 12.12
CA PHE A 159 5.23 -6.77 12.97
C PHE A 159 4.55 -5.43 13.35
N LEU A 160 3.60 -4.97 12.53
CA LEU A 160 2.76 -3.79 12.77
C LEU A 160 1.27 -4.18 12.73
N PRO A 161 0.41 -3.64 13.62
CA PRO A 161 -1.04 -3.86 13.54
C PRO A 161 -1.60 -3.50 12.14
N TYR A 162 -2.60 -4.24 11.64
CA TYR A 162 -3.20 -3.97 10.32
C TYR A 162 -3.72 -2.54 10.18
N SER A 163 -4.22 -1.97 11.29
CA SER A 163 -4.69 -0.59 11.36
C SER A 163 -3.61 0.43 11.03
N GLU A 164 -2.33 0.08 11.13
CA GLU A 164 -1.20 0.95 10.80
C GLU A 164 -0.72 0.82 9.35
N TRP A 165 -1.22 -0.16 8.59
CA TRP A 165 -0.82 -0.41 7.19
C TRP A 165 -1.60 0.50 6.25
N LYS A 166 -1.32 1.81 6.31
CA LYS A 166 -2.08 2.83 5.59
C LYS A 166 -1.33 3.46 4.43
N GLU A 167 -0.06 3.16 4.26
CA GLU A 167 0.79 3.85 3.29
C GLU A 167 1.40 2.90 2.28
N PHE A 168 1.34 3.28 1.01
CA PHE A 168 1.87 2.50 -0.10
C PHE A 168 2.81 3.38 -0.91
N CYS A 169 4.04 2.92 -1.04
CA CYS A 169 5.06 3.62 -1.82
C CYS A 169 5.18 3.01 -3.22
N SER A 170 5.48 3.85 -4.22
CA SER A 170 5.71 3.40 -5.59
C SER A 170 6.79 4.20 -6.29
N VAL A 171 7.34 3.60 -7.36
CA VAL A 171 8.47 4.13 -8.14
C VAL A 171 9.72 4.30 -7.27
N GLN A 172 10.53 3.24 -7.20
CA GLN A 172 11.80 3.29 -6.50
C GLN A 172 12.74 4.28 -7.20
N LEU A 173 13.29 5.21 -6.44
CA LEU A 173 14.31 6.15 -6.88
C LEU A 173 15.65 5.42 -6.99
N PRO A 174 16.53 5.81 -7.93
CA PRO A 174 17.89 5.30 -7.97
C PRO A 174 18.56 5.52 -6.62
N GLY A 175 19.12 4.46 -6.03
CA GLY A 175 19.98 4.61 -4.86
C GLY A 175 21.19 5.46 -5.24
N GLU A 176 21.70 6.27 -4.31
CA GLU A 176 23.03 6.85 -4.49
C GLU A 176 24.01 5.69 -4.64
N ALA A 177 24.41 5.41 -5.88
CA ALA A 177 25.48 4.47 -6.15
C ALA A 177 26.68 4.97 -5.36
N GLN A 178 27.16 4.17 -4.42
CA GLN A 178 28.43 4.44 -3.77
C GLN A 178 29.45 4.66 -4.89
N ALA A 179 29.97 5.88 -4.98
CA ALA A 179 31.15 6.15 -5.78
C ALA A 179 32.22 5.20 -5.26
N GLU A 180 32.54 4.17 -6.05
CA GLU A 180 33.69 3.32 -5.83
C GLU A 180 34.92 4.24 -5.81
N SER A 181 35.44 4.50 -4.60
CA SER A 181 36.78 5.05 -4.44
C SER A 181 37.75 4.03 -5.00
N LYS A 182 38.44 4.44 -6.07
CA LYS A 182 39.59 3.78 -6.68
C LYS A 182 40.70 3.48 -5.68
#